data_AF-A0A2V9RIG4-F1
#
_entry.id   AF-A0A2V9RIG4-F1
#
_cell.length_a   1.000
_cell.length_b   1.000
_cell.length_c   1.000
_cell.angle_alpha   90.00
_cell.angle_beta   90.00
_cell.angle_gamma   90.00
#
_symmetry.space_group_name_H-M   'P 1'
#
loop_
_entity.id
_entity.type
_entity.pdbx_description
1 polymer ?
#
loop_
_entity_poly.entity_id
_entity_poly.type
_entity_poly.pdbx_seq_one_letter_code
_entity_poly.pdbx_strand_id
1 'polypeptide(L)' 'MKEEIMKIFKFVVKVDRSGFRMPKYVQRIDRTPVQMTTNRKQALVMGRLTAEDVVKSIQTLHCIPTLTSVRVTA' A
#
# COMPACT_ATOMS: atom_id res chain seq x y z
N MET A 1 4.81 30.28 -13.32
CA MET A 1 4.87 29.48 -12.08
C MET A 1 3.47 29.00 -11.77
N LYS A 2 3.17 27.70 -11.87
CA LYS A 2 1.83 27.16 -11.61
C LYS A 2 1.89 26.25 -10.38
N GLU A 3 1.29 26.72 -9.29
CA GLU A 3 1.11 26.05 -7.99
C GLU A 3 0.12 24.85 -8.06
N GLU A 4 0.33 23.90 -8.97
CA GLU A 4 -0.55 22.72 -9.13
C GLU A 4 0.15 21.37 -8.87
N ILE A 5 1.40 21.40 -8.38
CA ILE A 5 2.24 20.20 -8.22
C ILE A 5 1.80 19.33 -7.03
N MET A 6 0.99 19.83 -6.10
CA MET A 6 0.60 19.13 -4.87
C MET A 6 -0.80 18.49 -4.92
N LYS A 7 -1.21 17.89 -6.05
CA LYS A 7 -2.13 16.74 -5.94
C LYS A 7 -1.29 15.62 -5.34
N ILE A 8 -1.27 15.52 -4.01
CA ILE A 8 -0.39 14.60 -3.27
C ILE A 8 -0.73 13.16 -3.68
N PHE A 9 -0.06 12.67 -4.71
CA PHE A 9 -0.11 11.27 -5.11
C PHE A 9 0.63 10.50 -4.04
N LYS A 10 -0.13 9.73 -3.26
CA LYS A 10 0.42 8.78 -2.32
C LYS A 10 0.13 7.36 -2.78
N PHE A 11 0.71 6.39 -2.10
CA PHE A 11 0.63 4.99 -2.51
C PHE A 11 0.14 4.14 -1.35
N VAL A 12 -0.66 3.13 -1.69
CA VAL A 12 -1.03 2.05 -0.77
C VAL A 12 -0.54 0.74 -1.37
N VAL A 13 -0.13 -0.18 -0.50
CA VAL A 13 0.27 -1.53 -0.93
C VAL A 13 -0.93 -2.44 -0.77
N LYS A 14 -1.40 -2.97 -1.89
CA LYS A 14 -2.44 -4.00 -1.97
C LYS A 14 -1.74 -5.36 -2.07
N VAL A 15 -2.24 -6.38 -1.39
CA VAL A 15 -1.68 -7.73 -1.39
C VAL A 15 -2.79 -8.69 -1.79
N ASP A 16 -2.66 -9.24 -2.98
CA ASP A 16 -3.55 -10.27 -3.48
C ASP A 16 -2.95 -11.63 -3.08
N ARG A 17 -3.67 -12.39 -2.26
CA ARG A 17 -3.22 -13.73 -1.82
C ARG A 17 -3.96 -14.78 -2.63
N SER A 18 -3.22 -15.70 -3.24
CA SER A 18 -3.82 -16.80 -3.99
C SER A 18 -4.73 -17.63 -3.07
N GLY A 19 -6.01 -17.77 -3.45
CA GLY A 19 -7.04 -18.47 -2.68
C GLY A 19 -7.91 -17.60 -1.75
N PHE A 20 -7.60 -16.32 -1.56
CA PHE A 20 -8.46 -15.39 -0.79
C PHE A 20 -9.28 -14.49 -1.73
N ARG A 21 -10.59 -14.37 -1.45
CA ARG A 21 -11.51 -13.54 -2.27
C ARG A 21 -11.35 -12.04 -2.07
N MET A 22 -10.76 -11.60 -0.95
CA MET A 22 -10.58 -10.17 -0.64
C MET A 22 -9.09 -9.79 -0.61
N PRO A 23 -8.72 -8.69 -1.28
CA PRO A 23 -7.37 -8.16 -1.17
C PRO A 23 -7.11 -7.64 0.24
N LYS A 24 -5.87 -7.75 0.68
CA LYS A 24 -5.38 -7.10 1.89
C LYS A 24 -4.64 -5.83 1.53
N TYR A 25 -4.55 -4.92 2.49
CA TYR A 25 -3.80 -3.68 2.39
C TYR A 25 -2.86 -3.61 3.58
N VAL A 26 -1.70 -3.01 3.39
CA VAL A 26 -0.79 -2.74 4.50
C VAL A 26 -1.42 -1.68 5.40
N GLN A 27 -1.54 -1.98 6.69
CA GLN A 27 -2.07 -1.08 7.71
C GLN A 27 -0.95 -0.43 8.52
N ARG A 28 0.11 -1.19 8.83
CA ARG A 28 1.25 -0.71 9.60
C ARG A 28 2.53 -1.46 9.27
N ILE A 29 3.65 -0.74 9.26
CA ILE A 29 4.99 -1.25 8.94
C ILE A 29 5.94 -1.22 10.15
N ASP A 30 5.49 -0.71 11.28
CA ASP A 30 6.24 -0.60 12.55
C ASP A 30 6.35 -1.93 13.31
N ARG A 31 5.74 -3.01 12.79
CA ARG A 31 5.69 -4.33 13.41
C ARG A 31 6.17 -5.40 12.43
N THR A 32 6.84 -6.42 12.98
CA THR A 32 7.22 -7.64 12.27
C THR A 32 6.39 -8.82 12.80
N PRO A 33 5.56 -9.48 11.96
CA PRO A 33 5.31 -9.20 10.54
C PRO A 33 4.45 -7.94 10.31
N VAL A 34 4.58 -7.35 9.12
CA VAL A 34 3.81 -6.17 8.68
C VAL A 34 2.31 -6.41 8.88
N GLN A 35 1.63 -5.48 9.56
CA GLN A 35 0.22 -5.62 9.84
C GLN A 35 -0.61 -5.28 8.59
N MET A 36 -1.54 -6.17 8.24
CA MET A 36 -2.43 -6.00 7.11
C MET A 36 -3.90 -5.93 7.52
N THR A 37 -4.70 -5.24 6.72
CA THR A 37 -6.15 -5.06 6.90
C THR A 37 -6.88 -5.38 5.60
N THR A 38 -8.11 -5.86 5.68
CA THR A 38 -9.02 -5.97 4.52
C THR A 38 -9.78 -4.67 4.29
N ASN A 39 -9.75 -3.73 5.24
CA ASN A 39 -10.41 -2.44 5.13
C ASN A 39 -9.52 -1.42 4.42
N ARG A 40 -9.88 -1.08 3.18
CA ARG A 40 -9.16 -0.08 2.38
C ARG A 40 -9.03 1.29 3.06
N LYS A 41 -9.99 1.69 3.90
CA LYS A 41 -9.94 2.98 4.63
C LYS A 41 -8.89 3.03 5.73
N GLN A 42 -8.44 1.87 6.20
CA GLN A 42 -7.36 1.74 7.19
C GLN A 42 -6.00 1.50 6.55
N ALA A 43 -5.94 1.45 5.21
CA ALA A 43 -4.68 1.25 4.51
C ALA A 43 -3.71 2.40 4.80
N LEU A 44 -2.48 2.04 5.13
CA LEU A 44 -1.39 2.97 5.34
C LEU A 44 -1.05 3.61 4.01
N VAL A 45 -1.14 4.94 3.99
CA VAL A 45 -0.79 5.74 2.85
C VAL A 45 0.67 6.17 2.98
N MET A 46 1.48 5.77 2.00
CA MET A 46 2.94 5.87 2.03
C MET A 46 3.48 6.72 0.88
N GLY A 47 4.72 7.17 1.03
CA GLY A 47 5.52 7.66 -0.09
C GLY A 47 5.91 6.51 -1.03
N ARG A 48 6.28 6.85 -2.27
CA ARG A 48 6.61 5.85 -3.30
C ARG A 48 7.72 4.89 -2.88
N LEU A 49 8.84 5.42 -2.38
CA LEU A 49 10.01 4.61 -1.99
C LEU A 49 9.67 3.59 -0.90
N THR A 50 8.97 4.03 0.15
CA THR A 50 8.52 3.14 1.23
C THR A 50 7.54 2.09 0.73
N ALA A 51 6.60 2.46 -0.15
CA ALA A 51 5.64 1.52 -0.71
C ALA A 51 6.33 0.44 -1.58
N GLU A 52 7.35 0.82 -2.37
CA GLU A 52 8.15 -0.13 -3.17
C GLU A 52 8.96 -1.07 -2.29
N ASP A 53 9.53 -0.58 -1.19
CA ASP A 53 10.27 -1.40 -0.23
C ASP A 53 9.36 -2.43 0.46
N VAL A 54 8.17 -1.98 0.88
CA VAL A 54 7.14 -2.85 1.49
C VAL A 54 6.65 -3.92 0.51
N VAL A 55 6.48 -3.60 -0.78
CA VAL A 55 6.15 -4.58 -1.83
C VAL A 55 7.21 -5.67 -1.89
N LYS A 56 8.50 -5.31 -1.92
CA LYS A 56 9.61 -6.28 -1.95
C LYS A 56 9.65 -7.14 -0.68
N SER A 57 9.39 -6.55 0.48
CA SER A 57 9.38 -7.27 1.76
C SER A 57 8.23 -8.28 1.88
N ILE A 58 7.07 -8.01 1.26
CA ILE A 58 5.87 -8.87 1.34
C ILE A 58 5.87 -9.97 0.27
N GLN A 59 6.63 -9.79 -0.82
CA GLN A 59 6.60 -10.69 -1.96
C GLN A 59 6.99 -12.11 -1.53
N THR A 60 6.03 -13.02 -1.62
CA THR A 60 6.18 -14.44 -1.27
C THR A 60 5.44 -15.27 -2.31
N LEU A 61 5.72 -16.58 -2.39
CA LEU A 61 5.09 -17.49 -3.36
C LEU A 61 3.55 -17.40 -3.44
N HIS A 62 2.89 -17.08 -2.32
CA HIS A 62 1.44 -17.04 -2.22
C HIS A 62 0.82 -15.63 -2.20
N CYS A 63 1.65 -14.58 -2.10
CA CYS A 63 1.19 -13.20 -2.00
C CYS A 63 1.81 -12.37 -3.13
N ILE A 64 0.94 -11.74 -3.93
CA ILE A 64 1.32 -10.82 -4.99
C ILE A 64 1.03 -9.39 -4.49
N PRO A 65 2.02 -8.70 -3.91
CA PRO A 65 1.88 -7.30 -3.55
C PRO A 65 1.90 -6.42 -4.80
N THR A 66 0.96 -5.48 -4.88
CA THR A 66 0.82 -4.49 -5.95
C THR A 66 0.74 -3.08 -5.37
N LEU A 67 1.36 -2.14 -6.07
CA LEU A 67 1.38 -0.73 -5.69
C LEU A 67 0.15 -0.03 -6.30
N THR A 68 -0.65 0.64 -5.47
CA THR A 68 -1.84 1.39 -5.93
C THR A 68 -1.66 2.86 -5.61
N SER A 69 -1.77 3.72 -6.62
CA SER A 69 -1.77 5.17 -6.42
C SER A 69 -3.13 5.64 -5.86
N VAL A 70 -3.08 6.53 -4.89
CA VAL A 70 -4.24 7.18 -4.30
C VAL A 70 -4.04 8.68 -4.33
N ARG A 71 -5.09 9.39 -4.77
CA ARG A 71 -5.12 10.85 -4.71
C ARG A 71 -5.63 11.25 -3.33
N VAL A 72 -4.79 11.92 -2.56
CA VAL A 72 -5.18 12.46 -1.26
C VAL A 72 -5.56 13.91 -1.45
N THR A 73 -6.77 14.26 -1.03
CA THR A 73 -7.19 15.66 -0.86
C THR A 73 -6.81 16.07 0.56
N ALA A 74 -6.18 17.24 0.70
CA ALA A 74 -5.82 17.80 2.00
C ALA A 74 -7.07 18.37 2.68
#